data_AF-A9T0R4-F1
#
_entry.id   AF-A9T0R4-F1
#
_cell.length_a   1.000
_cell.length_b   1.000
_cell.length_c   1.000
_cell.angle_alpha   90.00
_cell.angle_beta   90.00
_cell.angle_gamma   90.00
#
_symmetry.space_group_name_H-M   'P 1'
#
loop_
_entity.id
_entity.type
_entity.pdbx_description
1 polymer ?
#
loop_
_entity_poly.entity_id
_entity_poly.type
_entity_poly.pdbx_seq_one_letter_code
_entity_poly.pdbx_strand_id
1 'polypeptide(L)'
;MLDNDMFPLHYWNWDNQLKHPPLANVIPAMYSNQELPLYHPVWNNSLAPPFVVDMDTARGCTKKTLEFLQFSKVESGEMEAWTFEDYSHRTVHAWIETPDAQAPLYPSDNIGNFGWSAFDPIFHPHHANMDCIWNI
;
A
#
# COMPACT_ATOMS: atom_id res chain seq x y z
N MET A 1 -10.94 -22.76 -5.00
CA MET A 1 -9.48 -22.67 -4.89
C MET A 1 -8.87 -23.33 -6.11
N LEU A 2 -7.74 -22.84 -6.59
CA LEU A 2 -7.05 -23.43 -7.73
C LEU A 2 -6.31 -24.67 -7.21
N ASP A 3 -6.51 -25.84 -7.83
CA ASP A 3 -5.81 -27.09 -7.47
C ASP A 3 -4.33 -27.03 -7.90
N ASN A 4 -3.60 -26.07 -7.35
CA ASN A 4 -2.22 -25.78 -7.65
C ASN A 4 -1.46 -25.51 -6.34
N ASP A 5 -0.69 -26.52 -5.91
CA ASP A 5 0.11 -26.48 -4.68
C ASP A 5 1.32 -25.53 -4.77
N MET A 6 1.59 -24.96 -5.94
CA MET A 6 2.72 -24.07 -6.21
C MET A 6 2.29 -22.63 -6.48
N PHE A 7 1.04 -22.25 -6.20
CA PHE A 7 0.55 -20.88 -6.45
C PHE A 7 1.22 -19.88 -5.48
N PRO A 8 2.14 -19.00 -5.96
CA PRO A 8 2.78 -18.04 -5.09
C PRO A 8 1.89 -16.80 -4.94
N LEU A 9 1.82 -16.27 -3.73
CA LEU A 9 1.34 -14.91 -3.53
C LEU A 9 2.41 -13.94 -4.05
N HIS A 10 2.01 -12.97 -4.86
CA HIS A 10 2.90 -11.88 -5.26
C HIS A 10 2.98 -10.85 -4.12
N TYR A 11 4.06 -10.07 -4.10
CA TYR A 11 4.22 -8.95 -3.17
C TYR A 11 4.21 -7.63 -3.93
N TRP A 12 3.78 -6.57 -3.26
CA TRP A 12 3.83 -5.23 -3.82
C TRP A 12 5.09 -4.51 -3.34
N ASN A 13 6.04 -4.32 -4.25
CA ASN A 13 7.37 -3.77 -4.01
C ASN A 13 7.37 -2.24 -3.78
N TRP A 14 6.54 -1.74 -2.88
CA TRP A 14 6.35 -0.30 -2.64
C TRP A 14 7.54 0.37 -1.94
N ASP A 15 8.44 -0.38 -1.32
CA ASP A 15 9.67 0.11 -0.70
C ASP A 15 10.75 0.45 -1.74
N ASN A 16 10.61 -0.07 -2.96
CA ASN A 16 11.43 0.33 -4.09
C ASN A 16 11.00 1.71 -4.63
N GLN A 17 11.74 2.72 -4.18
CA GLN A 17 11.52 4.15 -4.44
C GLN A 17 12.29 4.68 -5.66
N LEU A 18 12.64 3.83 -6.62
CA LEU A 18 13.32 4.24 -7.84
C LEU A 18 12.46 5.23 -8.67
N LYS A 19 13.12 6.25 -9.21
CA LYS A 19 12.46 7.38 -9.91
C LYS A 19 12.16 7.11 -11.40
N HIS A 20 12.48 5.92 -11.89
CA HIS A 20 12.38 5.57 -13.30
C HIS A 20 11.37 4.43 -13.51
N PRO A 21 10.52 4.48 -14.55
CA PRO A 21 9.61 3.40 -14.87
C PRO A 21 10.33 2.05 -15.11
N PRO A 22 9.69 0.91 -14.76
CA PRO A 22 8.41 0.83 -14.06
C PRO A 22 8.54 1.27 -12.59
N LEU A 23 7.63 2.14 -12.15
CA LEU A 23 7.56 2.58 -10.77
C LEU A 23 6.97 1.45 -9.94
N ALA A 24 7.66 1.02 -8.89
CA ALA A 24 7.22 -0.09 -8.03
C ALA A 24 6.33 0.39 -6.87
N ASN A 25 6.44 1.66 -6.52
CA ASN A 25 5.68 2.39 -5.49
C ASN A 25 4.36 2.99 -6.00
N VAL A 26 3.77 2.45 -7.08
CA VAL A 26 2.39 2.73 -7.51
C VAL A 26 1.52 1.51 -7.30
N ILE A 27 0.20 1.68 -7.26
CA ILE A 27 -0.73 0.54 -7.22
C ILE A 27 -0.52 -0.35 -8.45
N PRO A 28 -0.32 -1.67 -8.30
CA PRO A 28 -0.16 -2.56 -9.45
C PRO A 28 -1.45 -2.55 -10.30
N ALA A 29 -1.30 -2.43 -11.63
CA ALA A 29 -2.44 -2.18 -12.53
C ALA A 29 -3.57 -3.21 -12.46
N MET A 30 -3.27 -4.45 -12.05
CA MET A 30 -4.27 -5.53 -11.84
C MET A 30 -5.30 -5.20 -10.76
N TYR A 31 -4.95 -4.33 -9.81
CA TYR A 31 -5.83 -3.87 -8.74
C TYR A 31 -6.74 -2.73 -9.22
N SER A 32 -6.32 -1.92 -10.20
CA SER A 32 -7.13 -0.81 -10.72
C SER A 32 -8.13 -1.19 -11.82
N ASN A 33 -8.14 -2.45 -12.28
CA ASN A 33 -9.04 -2.89 -13.35
C ASN A 33 -10.36 -3.42 -12.80
N GLN A 34 -11.44 -2.66 -13.00
CA GLN A 34 -12.81 -2.97 -12.55
C GLN A 34 -13.38 -4.30 -13.06
N GLU A 35 -12.80 -4.86 -14.12
CA GLU A 35 -13.22 -6.15 -14.69
C GLU A 35 -12.58 -7.34 -13.98
N LEU A 36 -11.56 -7.12 -13.13
CA LEU A 36 -10.84 -8.19 -12.43
C LEU A 36 -11.37 -8.41 -11.01
N PRO A 37 -11.34 -9.66 -10.50
CA PRO A 37 -11.77 -9.96 -9.13
C PRO A 37 -10.86 -9.36 -8.04
N LEU A 38 -9.74 -8.74 -8.43
CA LEU A 38 -8.79 -8.07 -7.55
C LEU A 38 -9.16 -6.60 -7.31
N TYR A 39 -10.11 -6.06 -8.06
CA TYR A 39 -10.55 -4.69 -7.91
C TYR A 39 -11.35 -4.46 -6.63
N HIS A 40 -11.06 -3.36 -5.95
CA HIS A 40 -11.82 -2.88 -4.81
C HIS A 40 -12.37 -1.47 -5.10
N PRO A 41 -13.68 -1.20 -4.90
CA PRO A 41 -14.30 0.06 -5.31
C PRO A 41 -14.03 1.22 -4.36
N VAL A 42 -13.50 0.96 -3.15
CA VAL A 42 -13.42 1.96 -2.07
C VAL A 42 -11.97 2.34 -1.80
N TRP A 43 -11.40 3.13 -2.71
CA TRP A 43 -10.05 3.68 -2.58
C TRP A 43 -10.07 5.20 -2.61
N ASN A 44 -9.00 5.78 -2.09
CA ASN A 44 -8.69 7.18 -2.31
C ASN A 44 -8.53 7.49 -3.83
N ASN A 45 -9.03 8.63 -4.29
CA ASN A 45 -8.99 9.03 -5.71
C ASN A 45 -7.58 9.31 -6.25
N SER A 46 -6.58 9.40 -5.39
CA SER A 46 -5.18 9.69 -5.75
C SER A 46 -4.27 8.46 -5.65
N LEU A 47 -4.81 7.29 -6.00
CA LEU A 47 -4.04 6.05 -6.15
C LEU A 47 -3.55 5.78 -7.57
N ALA A 48 -4.11 6.49 -8.55
CA ALA A 48 -3.65 6.40 -9.93
C ALA A 48 -2.35 7.22 -10.13
N PRO A 49 -1.47 6.83 -11.07
CA PRO A 49 -0.36 7.68 -11.49
C PRO A 49 -0.82 9.11 -11.82
N PRO A 50 -0.04 10.16 -11.50
CA PRO A 50 1.37 10.14 -11.11
C PRO A 50 1.63 10.00 -9.60
N PHE A 51 0.61 9.67 -8.81
CA PHE A 51 0.79 9.51 -7.37
C PHE A 51 1.53 8.21 -7.06
N VAL A 52 2.51 8.32 -6.16
CA VAL A 52 3.26 7.19 -5.61
C VAL A 52 2.97 7.12 -4.10
N VAL A 53 3.09 5.92 -3.52
CA VAL A 53 3.15 5.74 -2.06
C VAL A 53 4.27 6.64 -1.56
N ASP A 54 4.04 7.40 -0.49
CA ASP A 54 5.06 8.20 0.22
C ASP A 54 5.13 7.83 1.69
N MET A 55 6.24 7.22 2.13
CA MET A 55 6.43 6.75 3.50
C MET A 55 6.37 7.86 4.56
N ASP A 56 6.47 9.13 4.14
CA ASP A 56 6.37 10.32 4.99
C ASP A 56 4.99 11.01 4.91
N THR A 57 3.97 10.34 4.36
CA THR A 57 2.59 10.88 4.34
C THR A 57 1.66 10.18 5.32
N ALA A 58 0.89 11.00 6.05
CA ALA A 58 -0.02 10.49 7.07
C ALA A 58 -1.36 9.98 6.50
N ARG A 59 -1.92 10.61 5.44
CA ARG A 59 -3.18 10.25 4.71
C ARG A 59 -3.32 11.03 3.39
N GLY A 60 -4.14 10.54 2.46
CA GLY A 60 -4.65 11.32 1.32
C GLY A 60 -3.71 11.43 0.12
N CYS A 61 -4.00 12.36 -0.81
CA CYS A 61 -3.18 12.55 -2.01
C CYS A 61 -1.76 12.99 -1.64
N THR A 62 -0.75 12.23 -2.06
CA THR A 62 0.64 12.67 -1.92
C THR A 62 0.85 13.90 -2.82
N LYS A 63 1.10 15.08 -2.23
CA LYS A 63 1.50 16.28 -3.00
C LYS A 63 2.93 16.17 -3.55
N LYS A 64 3.59 15.03 -3.32
CA LYS A 64 5.00 14.81 -3.60
C LYS A 64 5.14 14.01 -4.90
N THR A 65 5.96 14.54 -5.81
CA THR A 65 6.27 13.96 -7.12
C THR A 65 7.50 13.05 -7.02
N LEU A 66 7.86 12.39 -8.13
CA LEU A 66 9.04 11.51 -8.27
C LEU A 66 10.38 12.11 -7.79
N GLU A 67 10.45 13.42 -7.51
CA GLU A 67 11.66 14.09 -7.06
C GLU A 67 11.92 13.94 -5.55
N PHE A 68 10.88 13.65 -4.74
CA PHE A 68 11.00 13.53 -3.29
C PHE A 68 11.44 12.12 -2.86
N LEU A 69 12.51 12.03 -2.06
CA LEU A 69 12.97 10.80 -1.40
C LEU A 69 12.17 10.58 -0.11
N GLN A 70 11.76 9.34 0.15
CA GLN A 70 10.66 9.03 1.08
C GLN A 70 11.05 8.35 2.40
N PHE A 71 12.30 7.92 2.57
CA PHE A 71 12.75 7.42 3.88
C PHE A 71 13.42 8.55 4.66
N SER A 72 12.69 9.18 5.58
CA SER A 72 13.32 9.97 6.63
C SER A 72 13.98 9.01 7.63
N LYS A 73 15.30 9.09 7.75
CA LYS A 73 16.08 8.30 8.70
C LYS A 73 15.64 8.64 10.12
N VAL A 74 15.06 7.70 10.85
CA VAL A 74 14.88 7.84 12.29
C VAL A 74 16.26 7.66 12.93
N GLU A 75 16.84 8.75 13.46
CA GLU A 75 18.04 8.70 14.28
C GLU A 75 17.70 8.21 15.69
N SER A 76 17.46 6.92 15.85
CA SER A 76 17.60 6.27 17.15
C SER A 76 17.81 4.78 16.93
N GLY A 77 18.90 4.28 17.51
CA GLY A 77 19.32 2.88 17.38
C GLY A 77 18.24 1.90 17.83
N GLU A 78 18.35 0.71 17.26
CA GLU A 78 17.47 -0.47 17.40
C GLU A 78 16.23 -0.42 16.49
N MET A 79 16.37 -1.10 15.35
CA MET A 79 15.31 -1.34 14.39
C MET A 79 14.40 -2.42 14.96
N GLU A 80 13.50 -2.04 15.87
CA GLU A 80 12.50 -2.95 16.43
C GLU A 80 11.33 -3.13 15.45
N ALA A 81 10.63 -4.27 15.50
CA ALA A 81 9.43 -4.55 14.69
C ALA A 81 8.39 -3.42 14.72
N TRP A 82 8.34 -2.68 15.84
CA TRP A 82 7.53 -1.47 16.04
C TRP A 82 7.77 -0.39 14.98
N THR A 83 8.98 -0.21 14.48
CA THR A 83 9.30 0.86 13.52
C THR A 83 8.66 0.62 12.14
N PHE A 84 8.70 -0.60 11.63
CA PHE A 84 8.07 -0.90 10.33
C PHE A 84 6.55 -0.96 10.42
N GLU A 85 6.01 -1.43 11.55
CA GLU A 85 4.57 -1.47 11.82
C GLU A 85 3.97 -0.06 11.93
N ASP A 86 4.60 0.83 12.70
CA ASP A 86 4.08 2.18 12.98
C ASP A 86 4.29 3.19 11.87
N TYR A 87 5.37 3.03 11.07
CA TYR A 87 5.67 3.93 9.96
C TYR A 87 5.22 3.35 8.62
N SER A 88 6.00 2.48 8.00
CA SER A 88 5.77 2.07 6.60
C SER A 88 4.46 1.31 6.40
N HIS A 89 4.15 0.34 7.28
CA HIS A 89 2.92 -0.43 7.20
C HIS A 89 1.70 0.48 7.35
N ARG A 90 1.67 1.26 8.45
CA ARG A 90 0.60 2.23 8.68
C ARG A 90 0.45 3.24 7.55
N THR A 91 1.54 3.75 7.00
CA THR A 91 1.51 4.73 5.91
C THR A 91 0.87 4.15 4.65
N VAL A 92 1.19 2.91 4.27
CA VAL A 92 0.56 2.28 3.09
C VAL A 92 -0.94 2.07 3.30
N HIS A 93 -1.35 1.57 4.47
CA HIS A 93 -2.77 1.48 4.85
C HIS A 93 -3.47 2.85 4.74
N ALA A 94 -2.84 3.89 5.28
CA ALA A 94 -3.37 5.24 5.33
C ALA A 94 -3.33 6.00 3.98
N TRP A 95 -2.50 5.56 3.03
CA TRP A 95 -2.43 6.13 1.69
C TRP A 95 -3.56 5.64 0.79
N ILE A 96 -3.90 4.35 0.90
CA ILE A 96 -4.99 3.70 0.15
C ILE A 96 -6.36 4.05 0.70
N GLU A 97 -6.47 4.17 2.04
CA GLU A 97 -7.77 4.41 2.66
C GLU A 97 -8.44 5.67 2.09
N THR A 98 -9.74 5.55 1.78
CA THR A 98 -10.54 6.71 1.40
C THR A 98 -10.81 7.61 2.61
N PRO A 99 -10.45 8.91 2.57
CA PRO A 99 -10.89 9.86 3.56
C PRO A 99 -12.34 10.32 3.31
N ASP A 100 -12.97 9.87 2.23
CA ASP A 100 -14.29 10.31 1.80
C ASP A 100 -15.39 9.65 2.65
N ALA A 101 -16.07 10.47 3.45
CA ALA A 101 -17.21 10.05 4.26
C ALA A 101 -18.48 9.74 3.43
N GLN A 102 -18.45 9.98 2.12
CA GLN A 102 -19.51 9.66 1.17
C GLN A 102 -19.23 8.39 0.35
N ALA A 103 -18.16 7.65 0.67
CA ALA A 103 -17.88 6.36 0.04
C ALA A 103 -19.07 5.37 0.19
N PRO A 104 -19.25 4.44 -0.76
CA PRO A 104 -20.37 3.49 -0.73
C PRO A 104 -20.32 2.48 0.44
N LEU A 105 -19.16 2.35 1.09
CA LEU A 105 -18.97 1.73 2.41
C LEU A 105 -18.57 2.83 3.40
N TYR A 106 -18.69 2.62 4.72
CA TYR A 106 -18.28 3.67 5.67
C TYR A 106 -16.82 4.09 5.40
N PRO A 107 -16.46 5.38 5.61
CA PRO A 107 -15.08 5.84 5.46
C PRO A 107 -14.12 4.92 6.22
N SER A 108 -13.01 4.55 5.56
CA SER A 108 -12.01 3.57 6.01
C SER A 108 -12.46 2.10 6.10
N ASP A 109 -13.68 1.68 5.73
CA ASP A 109 -14.07 0.25 5.57
C ASP A 109 -13.42 -0.37 4.31
N ASN A 110 -12.09 -0.34 4.28
CA ASN A 110 -11.16 -0.87 3.30
C ASN A 110 -9.86 -1.18 4.06
N ILE A 111 -8.71 -1.14 3.39
CA ILE A 111 -7.41 -1.37 4.02
C ILE A 111 -7.14 -0.48 5.25
N GLY A 112 -7.72 0.72 5.37
CA GLY A 112 -7.49 1.63 6.50
C GLY A 112 -8.09 1.21 7.86
N ASN A 113 -9.05 0.27 7.86
CA ASN A 113 -9.68 -0.25 9.08
C ASN A 113 -9.30 -1.72 9.27
N PHE A 114 -8.65 -2.06 10.38
CA PHE A 114 -8.22 -3.44 10.63
C PHE A 114 -9.36 -4.46 10.59
N GLY A 115 -10.59 -4.09 10.98
CA GLY A 115 -11.75 -4.98 10.90
C GLY A 115 -12.20 -5.30 9.47
N TRP A 116 -11.80 -4.49 8.48
CA TRP A 116 -12.19 -4.62 7.08
C TRP A 116 -11.01 -4.76 6.10
N SER A 117 -9.79 -4.61 6.60
CA SER A 117 -8.59 -4.47 5.75
C SER A 117 -8.37 -5.63 4.79
N ALA A 118 -8.57 -6.87 5.26
CA ALA A 118 -8.38 -8.07 4.47
C ALA A 118 -9.46 -8.32 3.39
N PHE A 119 -10.58 -7.57 3.39
CA PHE A 119 -11.57 -7.65 2.31
C PHE A 119 -11.11 -6.93 1.04
N ASP A 120 -10.12 -6.05 1.15
CA ASP A 120 -9.45 -5.45 0.01
C ASP A 120 -8.35 -6.40 -0.49
N PRO A 121 -8.40 -6.91 -1.73
CA PRO A 121 -7.41 -7.87 -2.22
C PRO A 121 -5.97 -7.36 -2.19
N ILE A 122 -5.74 -6.04 -2.16
CA ILE A 122 -4.39 -5.44 -2.09
C ILE A 122 -3.74 -5.54 -0.71
N PHE A 123 -4.52 -5.88 0.33
CA PHE A 123 -4.00 -6.17 1.67
C PHE A 123 -2.92 -7.27 1.64
N HIS A 124 -3.19 -8.36 0.92
CA HIS A 124 -2.33 -9.53 0.89
C HIS A 124 -0.93 -9.25 0.28
N PRO A 125 -0.79 -8.62 -0.91
CA PRO A 125 0.53 -8.28 -1.44
C PRO A 125 1.23 -7.16 -0.65
N HIS A 126 0.50 -6.29 0.05
CA HIS A 126 1.11 -5.32 0.98
C HIS A 126 1.80 -6.06 2.14
N HIS A 127 1.08 -6.98 2.79
CA HIS A 127 1.64 -7.79 3.88
C HIS A 127 2.71 -8.78 3.40
N ALA A 128 2.59 -9.33 2.19
CA ALA A 128 3.65 -10.15 1.60
C ALA A 128 4.96 -9.37 1.44
N ASN A 129 4.89 -8.05 1.15
CA ASN A 129 6.08 -7.21 1.12
C ASN A 129 6.65 -6.95 2.52
N MET A 130 5.80 -6.79 3.54
CA MET A 130 6.24 -6.69 4.93
C MET A 130 6.98 -7.97 5.38
N ASP A 131 6.46 -9.14 4.99
CA ASP A 131 7.13 -10.43 5.22
C ASP A 131 8.46 -10.52 4.46
N CYS A 132 8.56 -9.96 3.25
CA CYS A 132 9.83 -9.86 2.54
C CYS A 132 10.82 -8.99 3.31
N ILE A 133 10.42 -7.81 3.79
CA ILE A 133 11.28 -6.86 4.51
C ILE A 133 11.83 -7.46 5.81
N TRP A 134 11.04 -8.27 6.53
CA TRP A 134 11.53 -8.99 7.72
C TRP A 134 12.78 -9.84 7.39
N ASN A 135 12.82 -10.44 6.20
CA ASN A 135 13.85 -11.39 5.81
C ASN A 135 15.11 -10.75 5.17
N ILE A 136 15.20 -9.42 5.13
CA ILE A 136 16.32 -8.68 4.51
C ILE A 136 17.41 -8.32 5.53
#